data_AF-A0A453IBU3-F1
#
_entry.id   AF-A0A453IBU3-F1
#
_cell.length_a   1.000
_cell.length_b   1.000
_cell.length_c   1.000
_cell.angle_alpha   90.00
_cell.angle_beta   90.00
_cell.angle_gamma   90.00
#
_symmetry.space_group_name_H-M   'P 1'
#
loop_
_entity.id
_entity.type
_entity.pdbx_description
1 polymer ?
#
loop_
_entity_poly.entity_id
_entity_poly.type
_entity_poly.pdbx_seq_one_letter_code
_entity_poly.pdbx_strand_id
1 'polypeptide(L)'
;MCLLQDKPQPPPEGRLPDATKGSDHLRQVFGKQMGLSDQDIVALSGGHTLGRCHKERSGFEGPWTRNPLKFDNSYFTELLSGDKEGLLQLPSDKTLLTDPVFRPLVEKYAADEKAFFEDYKEAHLRLSELGYAEA
;
A
#
# COMPACT_ATOMS: atom_id res chain seq x y z
N MET A 1 18.16 17.31 -18.80
CA MET A 1 17.64 16.14 -19.54
C MET A 1 18.12 14.91 -18.80
N CYS A 2 17.32 14.37 -17.87
CA CYS A 2 17.65 13.13 -17.19
C CYS A 2 17.28 11.97 -18.13
N LEU A 3 18.24 11.12 -18.47
CA LEU A 3 17.99 9.97 -19.36
C LEU A 3 17.53 8.80 -18.48
N LEU A 4 16.49 8.08 -18.91
CA LEU A 4 16.20 6.74 -18.41
C LEU A 4 17.46 5.89 -18.53
N GLN A 5 18.04 5.51 -17.40
CA GLN A 5 19.30 4.76 -17.34
C GLN A 5 19.15 3.61 -16.34
N ASP A 6 19.52 2.42 -16.80
CA ASP A 6 19.66 1.26 -15.93
C ASP A 6 20.81 1.50 -14.94
N LYS A 7 20.56 1.28 -13.65
CA LYS A 7 21.59 1.40 -12.61
C LYS A 7 22.41 0.11 -12.56
N PRO A 8 23.76 0.18 -12.50
CA PRO A 8 24.61 -1.00 -12.53
C PRO A 8 24.63 -1.78 -11.21
N GLN A 9 24.17 -1.18 -10.11
CA GLN A 9 24.21 -1.77 -8.78
C GLN A 9 22.80 -1.85 -8.17
N PRO A 10 22.43 -3.00 -7.58
CA PRO A 10 21.19 -3.10 -6.82
C PRO A 10 21.31 -2.33 -5.49
N PRO A 11 20.17 -1.92 -4.89
CA PRO A 11 20.18 -1.40 -3.53
C PRO A 11 20.47 -2.52 -2.52
N PRO A 12 20.98 -2.19 -1.31
CA PRO A 12 21.08 -3.16 -0.22
C PRO A 12 19.70 -3.63 0.24
N GLU A 13 19.65 -4.84 0.79
CA GLU A 13 18.46 -5.48 1.36
C GLU A 13 17.88 -4.69 2.56
N GLY A 14 16.60 -4.94 2.89
CA GLY A 14 15.98 -4.46 4.13
C GLY A 14 15.29 -3.11 4.02
N ARG A 15 15.07 -2.61 2.79
CA ARG A 15 14.40 -1.32 2.54
C ARG A 15 12.89 -1.43 2.28
N LEU A 16 12.38 -2.62 2.03
CA LEU A 16 10.95 -2.84 1.81
C LEU A 16 10.20 -2.94 3.15
N PRO A 17 8.89 -2.58 3.19
CA PRO A 17 8.11 -2.65 4.41
C PRO A 17 7.95 -4.10 4.90
N ASP A 18 7.83 -4.24 6.22
CA ASP A 18 7.62 -5.53 6.89
C ASP A 18 6.14 -5.62 7.26
N ALA A 19 5.47 -6.66 6.75
CA ALA A 19 4.05 -6.91 6.95
C ALA A 19 3.62 -7.07 8.41
N THR A 20 4.57 -7.37 9.30
CA THR A 20 4.31 -7.60 10.73
C THR A 20 4.37 -6.34 11.59
N LYS A 21 4.79 -5.20 11.02
CA LYS A 21 4.99 -3.93 11.74
C LYS A 21 3.84 -2.94 11.52
N GLY A 22 3.76 -1.94 12.39
CA GLY A 22 2.69 -0.93 12.42
C GLY A 22 3.01 0.40 11.72
N SER A 23 2.19 1.42 11.98
CA SER A 23 2.23 2.73 11.31
C SER A 23 3.57 3.46 11.39
N ASP A 24 4.30 3.37 12.50
CA ASP A 24 5.64 3.96 12.63
C ASP A 24 6.62 3.39 11.59
N HIS A 25 6.53 2.09 11.32
CA HIS A 25 7.36 1.44 10.30
C HIS A 25 6.95 1.87 8.89
N LEU A 26 5.65 1.98 8.63
CA LEU A 26 5.15 2.51 7.36
C LEU A 26 5.66 3.93 7.10
N ARG A 27 5.58 4.84 8.09
CA ARG A 27 6.13 6.20 7.97
C ARG A 27 7.65 6.21 7.87
N GLN A 28 8.34 5.30 8.53
CA GLN A 28 9.79 5.18 8.40
C GLN A 28 10.21 4.81 6.97
N VAL A 29 9.52 3.84 6.35
CA VAL A 29 9.83 3.37 5.00
C VAL A 29 9.31 4.36 3.94
N PHE A 30 8.00 4.56 3.87
CA PHE A 30 7.40 5.40 2.82
C PHE A 30 7.66 6.89 3.06
N GLY A 31 7.54 7.36 4.31
CA GLY A 31 7.78 8.77 4.64
C GLY A 31 9.26 9.14 4.60
N LYS A 32 10.06 8.59 5.50
CA LYS A 32 11.46 9.03 5.66
C LYS A 32 12.40 8.52 4.57
N GLN A 33 12.22 7.30 4.05
CA GLN A 33 13.12 6.75 3.03
C GLN A 33 12.67 7.10 1.60
N MET A 34 11.35 7.09 1.34
CA MET A 34 10.82 7.34 -0.02
C MET A 34 10.29 8.76 -0.22
N GLY A 35 10.07 9.55 0.84
CA GLY A 35 9.54 10.92 0.72
C GLY A 35 8.05 11.00 0.41
N LEU A 36 7.29 9.93 0.67
CA LEU A 36 5.86 9.83 0.39
C LEU A 36 5.02 10.26 1.60
N SER A 37 3.85 10.83 1.34
CA SER A 37 2.95 11.33 2.39
C SER A 37 2.12 10.22 3.05
N ASP A 38 1.49 10.54 4.18
CA ASP A 38 0.51 9.64 4.82
C ASP A 38 -0.66 9.29 3.87
N GLN A 39 -1.05 10.21 2.97
CA GLN A 39 -2.06 9.94 1.95
C GLN A 39 -1.57 8.90 0.93
N ASP A 40 -0.32 9.02 0.47
CA ASP A 40 0.29 8.08 -0.47
C ASP A 40 0.39 6.68 0.16
N ILE A 41 0.74 6.58 1.45
CA ILE A 41 0.82 5.29 2.18
C ILE A 41 -0.52 4.56 2.13
N VAL A 42 -1.61 5.23 2.49
CA VAL A 42 -2.94 4.59 2.54
C VAL A 42 -3.44 4.28 1.13
N ALA A 43 -3.24 5.19 0.18
CA ALA A 43 -3.63 4.96 -1.22
C ALA A 43 -2.88 3.74 -1.79
N LEU A 44 -1.55 3.71 -1.70
CA LEU A 44 -0.73 2.60 -2.22
C LEU A 44 -1.02 1.27 -1.54
N SER A 45 -1.38 1.27 -0.25
CA SER A 45 -1.83 0.06 0.46
C SER A 45 -3.07 -0.56 -0.22
N GLY A 46 -3.91 0.27 -0.83
CA GLY A 46 -5.04 -0.16 -1.67
C GLY A 46 -4.65 -1.02 -2.87
N GLY A 47 -3.36 -1.08 -3.25
CA GLY A 47 -2.87 -2.01 -4.28
C GLY A 47 -3.14 -3.48 -3.94
N HIS A 48 -3.26 -3.83 -2.65
CA HIS A 48 -3.68 -5.16 -2.19
C HIS A 48 -5.12 -5.54 -2.60
N THR A 49 -5.89 -4.61 -3.18
CA THR A 49 -7.18 -4.95 -3.81
C THR A 49 -7.03 -6.02 -4.90
N LEU A 50 -5.84 -6.09 -5.53
CA LEU A 50 -5.42 -7.13 -6.47
C LEU A 50 -4.50 -8.16 -5.82
N GLY A 51 -4.64 -9.41 -6.25
CA GLY A 51 -3.74 -10.49 -5.91
C GLY A 51 -4.01 -11.14 -4.55
N ARG A 52 -2.98 -11.82 -4.04
CA ARG A 52 -3.03 -12.63 -2.82
C ARG A 52 -1.63 -12.86 -2.27
N CYS A 53 -1.56 -13.22 -0.99
CA CYS A 53 -0.37 -13.83 -0.42
C CYS A 53 -0.32 -15.34 -0.69
N HIS A 54 0.91 -15.86 -0.63
CA HIS A 54 1.26 -17.25 -0.86
C HIS A 54 2.21 -17.73 0.25
N LYS A 55 1.86 -18.83 0.91
CA LYS A 55 2.56 -19.34 2.10
C LYS A 55 4.04 -19.59 1.85
N GLU A 56 4.42 -20.06 0.67
CA GLU A 56 5.81 -20.34 0.30
C GLU A 56 6.66 -19.09 0.02
N ARG A 57 6.04 -17.91 -0.05
CA ARG A 57 6.73 -16.63 -0.29
C ARG A 57 6.88 -15.83 0.99
N SER A 58 5.76 -15.37 1.54
CA SER A 58 5.74 -14.48 2.71
C SER A 58 5.36 -15.18 4.02
N GLY A 59 4.93 -16.44 3.96
CA GLY A 59 4.33 -17.15 5.09
C GLY A 59 2.85 -16.84 5.33
N PHE A 60 2.32 -15.77 4.74
CA PHE A 60 0.88 -15.45 4.73
C PHE A 60 0.17 -16.10 3.54
N GLU A 61 -1.14 -16.29 3.61
CA GLU A 61 -1.91 -17.00 2.59
C GLU A 61 -3.29 -16.34 2.39
N GLY A 62 -3.71 -16.23 1.13
CA GLY A 62 -5.06 -15.81 0.76
C GLY A 62 -5.15 -14.40 0.17
N PRO A 63 -6.27 -14.08 -0.49
CA PRO A 63 -6.53 -12.77 -1.07
C PRO A 63 -7.07 -11.77 -0.04
N TRP A 64 -6.90 -10.47 -0.27
CA TRP A 64 -7.56 -9.42 0.53
C TRP A 64 -9.01 -9.20 0.13
N THR A 65 -9.34 -9.45 -1.14
CA THR A 65 -10.66 -9.19 -1.71
C THR A 65 -11.27 -10.45 -2.31
N ARG A 66 -12.59 -10.47 -2.45
CA ARG A 66 -13.31 -11.58 -3.10
C ARG A 66 -13.04 -11.68 -4.60
N ASN A 67 -12.63 -10.58 -5.22
CA ASN A 67 -12.34 -10.47 -6.65
C ASN A 67 -10.89 -10.01 -6.86
N PRO A 68 -9.88 -10.87 -6.61
CA PRO A 68 -8.46 -10.49 -6.59
C PRO A 68 -7.88 -10.11 -7.98
N LEU A 69 -8.70 -10.08 -9.02
CA LEU A 69 -8.32 -9.68 -10.39
C LEU A 69 -9.03 -8.39 -10.84
N LYS A 70 -9.78 -7.73 -9.94
CA LYS A 70 -10.48 -6.48 -10.22
C LYS A 70 -9.85 -5.36 -9.39
N PHE A 71 -9.41 -4.29 -10.05
CA PHE A 71 -8.93 -3.10 -9.37
C PHE A 71 -10.12 -2.23 -9.01
N ASP A 72 -10.46 -2.17 -7.72
CA ASP A 72 -11.56 -1.40 -7.15
C ASP A 72 -11.25 -1.05 -5.68
N ASN A 73 -12.15 -0.36 -4.98
CA ASN A 73 -11.92 0.02 -3.58
C ASN A 73 -12.21 -1.09 -2.54
N SER A 74 -12.41 -2.35 -2.96
CA SER A 74 -12.83 -3.44 -2.07
C SER A 74 -11.83 -3.70 -0.94
N TYR A 75 -10.54 -3.45 -1.14
CA TYR A 75 -9.55 -3.54 -0.05
C TYR A 75 -9.98 -2.75 1.19
N PHE A 76 -10.42 -1.50 1.03
CA PHE A 76 -10.80 -0.64 2.16
C PHE A 76 -12.14 -1.07 2.77
N THR A 77 -13.10 -1.49 1.94
CA THR A 77 -14.41 -1.94 2.44
C THR A 77 -14.28 -3.26 3.22
N GLU A 78 -13.46 -4.19 2.74
CA GLU A 78 -13.15 -5.44 3.44
C GLU A 78 -12.38 -5.16 4.74
N LEU A 79 -11.39 -4.25 4.71
CA LEU A 79 -10.63 -3.84 5.89
C LEU A 79 -11.53 -3.29 7.01
N LEU A 80 -12.43 -2.35 6.70
CA LEU A 80 -13.36 -1.77 7.67
C LEU A 80 -14.38 -2.76 8.23
N SER A 81 -14.71 -3.79 7.47
CA SER A 81 -15.69 -4.80 7.87
C SER A 81 -15.14 -5.88 8.81
N GLY A 82 -13.85 -5.83 9.13
CA GLY A 82 -13.17 -6.76 10.03
C GLY A 82 -12.77 -8.09 9.38
N ASP A 83 -12.22 -8.99 10.19
CA ASP A 83 -11.73 -10.29 9.73
C ASP A 83 -12.88 -11.17 9.21
N LYS A 84 -12.70 -11.73 8.00
CA LYS A 84 -13.66 -12.63 7.36
C LYS A 84 -12.96 -13.92 6.95
N GLU A 85 -13.66 -15.04 7.11
CA GLU A 85 -13.16 -16.33 6.64
C GLU A 85 -12.87 -16.26 5.12
N GLY A 86 -11.67 -16.75 4.75
CA GLY A 86 -11.20 -16.76 3.36
C GLY A 86 -10.57 -15.45 2.87
N LEU A 87 -10.56 -14.38 3.66
CA LEU A 87 -9.87 -13.12 3.33
C LEU A 87 -8.70 -12.85 4.28
N LEU A 88 -7.68 -12.19 3.76
CA LEU A 88 -6.46 -11.83 4.46
C LEU A 88 -6.51 -10.36 4.92
N GLN A 89 -6.00 -10.11 6.12
CA GLN A 89 -5.58 -8.78 6.56
C GLN A 89 -4.25 -8.91 7.32
N LEU A 90 -3.19 -8.31 6.80
CA LEU A 90 -1.89 -8.29 7.45
C LEU A 90 -1.89 -7.34 8.65
N PRO A 91 -0.96 -7.51 9.62
CA PRO A 91 -0.76 -6.51 10.67
C PRO A 91 -0.52 -5.09 10.12
N SER A 92 0.21 -4.96 9.01
CA SER A 92 0.41 -3.69 8.31
C SER A 92 -0.84 -3.09 7.65
N ASP A 93 -1.86 -3.90 7.33
CA ASP A 93 -3.16 -3.38 6.88
C ASP A 93 -3.98 -2.91 8.08
N LYS A 94 -4.01 -3.72 9.15
CA LYS A 94 -4.80 -3.43 10.36
C LYS A 94 -4.36 -2.17 11.08
N THR A 95 -3.08 -1.83 11.04
CA THR A 95 -2.58 -0.57 11.65
C THR A 95 -3.17 0.68 10.99
N LEU A 96 -3.65 0.60 9.74
CA LEU A 96 -4.32 1.73 9.08
C LEU A 96 -5.65 2.08 9.76
N LEU A 97 -6.26 1.14 10.48
CA LEU A 97 -7.52 1.35 11.19
C LEU A 97 -7.37 2.03 12.55
N THR A 98 -6.17 2.00 13.13
CA THR A 98 -5.88 2.50 14.49
C THR A 98 -5.14 3.82 14.49
N ASP A 99 -4.47 4.17 13.39
CA ASP A 99 -3.74 5.42 13.27
C ASP A 99 -4.70 6.60 12.97
N PRO A 100 -4.61 7.73 13.71
CA PRO A 100 -5.56 8.82 13.59
C PRO A 100 -5.49 9.58 12.26
N VAL A 101 -4.39 9.47 11.51
CA VAL A 101 -4.26 10.09 10.18
C VAL A 101 -4.67 9.10 9.09
N PHE A 102 -4.31 7.83 9.23
CA PHE A 102 -4.65 6.82 8.21
C PHE A 102 -6.13 6.45 8.23
N ARG A 103 -6.75 6.35 9.40
CA ARG A 103 -8.13 5.88 9.52
C ARG A 103 -9.14 6.72 8.72
N PRO A 104 -9.12 8.07 8.79
CA PRO A 104 -9.99 8.90 7.94
C PRO A 104 -9.80 8.67 6.43
N LEU A 105 -8.59 8.36 5.98
CA LEU A 105 -8.30 8.06 4.58
C LEU A 105 -8.87 6.69 4.17
N VAL A 106 -8.76 5.68 5.03
CA VAL A 106 -9.40 4.37 4.81
C VAL A 106 -10.91 4.53 4.67
N GLU A 107 -11.53 5.31 5.56
CA GLU A 107 -12.97 5.61 5.50
C GLU A 107 -13.37 6.38 4.23
N LYS A 108 -12.57 7.39 3.85
CA LYS A 108 -12.73 8.13 2.59
C LYS A 108 -12.73 7.18 1.39
N TYR A 109 -11.70 6.33 1.27
CA TYR A 109 -11.53 5.45 0.11
C TYR A 109 -12.56 4.32 0.06
N ALA A 110 -13.00 3.82 1.21
CA ALA A 110 -14.10 2.86 1.27
C ALA A 110 -15.44 3.47 0.82
N ALA A 111 -15.68 4.76 1.13
CA ALA A 111 -16.91 5.45 0.76
C ALA A 111 -16.89 6.00 -0.68
N ASP A 112 -15.73 6.34 -1.22
CA ASP A 112 -15.57 6.97 -2.53
C ASP A 112 -14.40 6.33 -3.32
N GLU A 113 -14.75 5.40 -4.21
CA GLU A 113 -13.80 4.74 -5.11
C GLU A 113 -13.12 5.73 -6.08
N LYS A 114 -13.82 6.78 -6.52
CA LYS A 114 -13.23 7.77 -7.41
C LYS A 114 -12.12 8.52 -6.69
N ALA A 115 -12.36 8.90 -5.43
CA ALA A 115 -11.34 9.54 -4.62
C ALA A 115 -10.13 8.61 -4.37
N PHE A 116 -10.37 7.32 -4.16
CA PHE A 116 -9.29 6.32 -4.12
C PHE A 116 -8.49 6.28 -5.42
N PHE A 117 -9.14 6.21 -6.58
CA PHE A 117 -8.45 6.10 -7.87
C PHE A 117 -7.62 7.34 -8.18
N GLU A 118 -8.12 8.54 -7.88
CA GLU A 118 -7.35 9.77 -8.06
C GLU A 118 -6.10 9.78 -7.17
N ASP A 119 -6.25 9.48 -5.88
CA ASP A 119 -5.11 9.49 -4.96
C ASP A 119 -4.13 8.33 -5.24
N TYR A 120 -4.62 7.16 -5.67
CA TYR A 120 -3.77 6.04 -6.09
C TYR A 120 -2.95 6.37 -7.33
N LYS A 121 -3.57 6.99 -8.34
CA LYS A 121 -2.88 7.43 -9.56
C LYS A 121 -1.73 8.37 -9.23
N GLU A 122 -1.97 9.38 -8.40
CA GLU A 122 -0.95 10.35 -7.97
C GLU A 122 0.16 9.68 -7.15
N ALA A 123 -0.19 8.82 -6.18
CA ALA A 123 0.78 8.13 -5.34
C ALA A 123 1.63 7.12 -6.13
N HIS A 124 1.00 6.38 -7.06
CA HIS A 124 1.69 5.42 -7.91
C HIS A 124 2.63 6.11 -8.91
N LEU A 125 2.25 7.29 -9.44
CA LEU A 125 3.13 8.12 -10.25
C LEU A 125 4.38 8.52 -9.44
N ARG A 126 4.20 9.10 -8.24
CA ARG A 126 5.32 9.47 -7.36
C ARG A 126 6.22 8.28 -7.03
N LEU A 127 5.62 7.13 -6.71
CA LEU A 127 6.37 5.89 -6.43
C LEU A 127 7.19 5.44 -7.64
N SER A 128 6.62 5.51 -8.84
CA SER A 128 7.29 5.08 -10.07
C SER A 128 8.45 5.99 -10.50
N GLU A 129 8.44 7.26 -10.09
CA GLU A 129 9.42 8.28 -10.45
C GLU A 129 10.43 8.58 -9.32
N LEU A 130 10.44 7.79 -8.23
CA LEU A 130 11.36 7.98 -7.11
C LEU A 130 12.82 8.00 -7.57
N GLY A 131 13.46 9.17 -7.44
CA GLY A 131 14.85 9.38 -7.79
C GLY A 131 15.15 9.40 -9.30
N TYR A 132 14.12 9.63 -10.14
CA TYR A 132 14.24 9.73 -11.60
C TYR A 132 14.47 11.17 -12.10
N ALA A 133 13.63 12.13 -11.70
CA ALA A 133 13.76 13.55 -12.07
C ALA A 133 13.60 14.44 -10.84
N GLU A 134 14.18 15.65 -10.84
CA GLU A 134 13.91 16.61 -9.77
C GLU A 134 12.43 17.02 -9.82
N ALA A 135 11.74 16.89 -8.69
CA ALA A 135 10.37 17.31 -8.46
C ALA A 135 10.34 18.72 -7.87
#